data_AF-A0A2M9BW77-F1
#
_entry.id   AF-A0A2M9BW77-F1
#
_cell.length_a   1.000
_cell.length_b   1.000
_cell.length_c   1.000
_cell.angle_alpha   90.00
_cell.angle_beta   90.00
_cell.angle_gamma   90.00
#
_symmetry.space_group_name_H-M   'P 1'
#
loop_
_entity.id
_entity.type
_entity.pdbx_description
1 polymer ?
#
loop_
_entity_poly.entity_id
_entity_poly.type
_entity_poly.pdbx_seq_one_letter_code
_entity_poly.pdbx_strand_id
1 'polypeptide(L)'
;MREQSEERRAKQREYSRAHRERKRAAEREAVAAALASTEPPGPLSEALDAAIAAMKWLVPSDGALVALAREQARYADGLNAIGTAEARSRGLRFMVVLQRTLADLGGTPRVRMQLELRSARAKEALQAQQVKRSDNVTSIRPAKRRR
;
A
#
# COMPACT_ATOMS: atom_id res chain seq x y z
N MET A 1 -29.66 34.39 -38.02
CA MET A 1 -29.15 32.98 -38.10
C MET A 1 -27.94 32.67 -37.21
N ARG A 2 -27.05 33.63 -36.89
CA ARG A 2 -25.89 33.37 -36.01
C ARG A 2 -26.26 33.16 -34.54
N GLU A 3 -27.18 33.95 -33.99
CA GLU A 3 -27.65 33.85 -32.60
C GLU A 3 -28.28 32.48 -32.27
N GLN A 4 -29.12 31.94 -33.17
CA GLN A 4 -29.71 30.60 -33.00
C GLN A 4 -28.66 29.47 -33.00
N SER A 5 -27.47 29.68 -33.57
CA SER A 5 -26.38 28.69 -33.56
C SER A 5 -25.58 28.72 -32.25
N GLU A 6 -25.50 29.88 -31.60
CA GLU A 6 -24.81 30.06 -30.31
C GLU A 6 -25.64 29.51 -29.15
N GLU A 7 -26.96 29.72 -29.15
CA GLU A 7 -27.86 29.15 -28.15
C GLU A 7 -27.87 27.61 -28.18
N ARG A 8 -27.83 27.01 -29.37
CA ARG A 8 -27.74 25.53 -29.52
C ARG A 8 -26.43 24.98 -28.95
N ARG A 9 -25.31 25.68 -29.19
CA ARG A 9 -23.99 25.31 -28.64
C ARG A 9 -23.95 25.46 -27.12
N ALA A 10 -24.57 26.50 -26.56
CA ALA A 10 -24.66 26.70 -25.12
C ALA A 10 -25.46 25.56 -24.44
N LYS A 11 -26.66 25.26 -24.95
CA LYS A 11 -27.50 24.16 -24.45
C LYS A 11 -26.81 22.80 -24.56
N GLN A 12 -26.08 22.54 -25.64
CA GLN A 12 -25.33 21.28 -25.80
C GLN A 12 -24.17 21.16 -24.80
N ARG A 13 -23.49 22.27 -24.46
CA ARG A 13 -22.44 22.29 -23.44
C ARG A 13 -23.01 22.02 -22.05
N GLU A 14 -24.14 22.64 -21.72
CA GLU A 14 -24.85 22.40 -20.46
C GLU A 14 -25.31 20.94 -20.35
N TYR A 15 -25.93 20.40 -21.40
CA TYR A 15 -26.34 19.00 -21.44
C TYR A 15 -25.14 18.05 -21.28
N SER A 16 -24.02 18.34 -21.95
CA SER A 16 -22.80 17.54 -21.83
C SER A 16 -22.22 17.58 -20.42
N ARG A 17 -22.24 18.76 -19.75
CA ARG A 17 -21.79 18.91 -18.36
C ARG A 17 -22.69 18.13 -17.41
N ALA A 18 -24.00 18.32 -17.49
CA ALA A 18 -24.98 17.62 -16.66
C ALA A 18 -24.89 16.10 -16.84
N HIS A 19 -24.70 15.62 -18.07
CA HIS A 19 -24.52 14.21 -18.35
C HIS A 19 -23.24 13.65 -17.70
N ARG A 20 -22.11 14.37 -17.78
CA ARG A 20 -20.85 13.96 -17.12
C ARG A 20 -20.97 13.96 -15.61
N GLU A 21 -21.68 14.92 -15.03
CA GLU A 21 -21.93 14.97 -13.59
C GLU A 21 -22.80 13.81 -13.12
N ARG A 22 -23.90 13.50 -13.81
CA ARG A 22 -24.74 12.33 -13.52
C ARG A 22 -23.94 11.03 -13.62
N LYS A 23 -23.13 10.88 -14.67
CA LYS A 23 -22.25 9.71 -14.83
C LYS A 23 -21.27 9.59 -13.65
N ARG A 24 -20.62 10.68 -13.25
CA ARG A 24 -19.70 10.69 -12.11
C ARG A 24 -20.40 10.42 -10.78
N ALA A 25 -21.62 10.91 -10.59
CA ALA A 25 -22.42 10.63 -9.41
C ALA A 25 -22.78 9.15 -9.31
N ALA A 26 -23.27 8.56 -10.40
CA ALA A 26 -23.58 7.13 -10.47
C ALA A 26 -22.34 6.25 -10.22
N GLU A 27 -21.18 6.64 -10.76
CA GLU A 27 -19.91 5.95 -10.47
C GLU A 27 -19.51 6.06 -9.00
N ARG A 28 -19.67 7.22 -8.36
CA ARG A 28 -19.38 7.40 -6.93
C ARG A 28 -20.29 6.54 -6.07
N GLU A 29 -21.57 6.49 -6.42
CA GLU A 29 -22.56 5.66 -5.73
C GLU A 29 -22.25 4.18 -5.89
N ALA A 30 -21.88 3.72 -7.08
CA ALA A 30 -21.45 2.33 -7.32
C ALA A 30 -20.20 1.96 -6.51
N VAL A 31 -19.22 2.87 -6.43
CA VAL A 31 -18.02 2.65 -5.59
C VAL A 31 -18.39 2.64 -4.11
N ALA A 32 -19.24 3.56 -3.64
CA ALA A 32 -19.69 3.58 -2.26
C ALA A 32 -20.46 2.29 -1.89
N ALA A 33 -21.32 1.80 -2.80
CA ALA A 33 -22.02 0.54 -2.62
C ALA A 33 -21.07 -0.66 -2.58
N ALA A 34 -20.04 -0.69 -3.44
CA ALA A 34 -19.01 -1.74 -3.43
C ALA A 34 -18.13 -1.72 -2.17
N LEU A 35 -17.92 -0.54 -1.56
CA LEU A 35 -17.19 -0.43 -0.29
C LEU A 35 -18.06 -0.77 0.93
N ALA A 36 -19.38 -0.55 0.81
CA ALA A 36 -20.34 -0.87 1.84
C ALA A 36 -20.80 -2.32 1.80
N SER A 37 -20.54 -3.05 0.71
CA SER A 37 -20.91 -4.47 0.62
C SER A 37 -20.06 -5.30 1.57
N THR A 38 -20.73 -6.20 2.30
CA THR A 38 -20.09 -7.23 3.14
C THR A 38 -19.57 -8.41 2.30
N GLU A 39 -19.38 -8.21 1.00
CA GLU A 39 -18.89 -9.25 0.10
C GLU A 39 -17.48 -9.67 0.48
N PRO A 40 -17.11 -10.93 0.17
CA PRO A 40 -15.76 -11.41 0.44
C PRO A 40 -14.71 -10.49 -0.22
N PRO A 41 -13.53 -10.34 0.41
CA PRO A 41 -12.47 -9.51 -0.14
C PRO A 41 -12.16 -9.90 -1.58
N GLY A 42 -11.99 -8.90 -2.45
CA GLY A 42 -11.58 -9.14 -3.82
C GLY A 42 -10.18 -9.76 -3.89
N PRO A 43 -9.78 -10.26 -5.08
CA PRO A 43 -8.53 -10.99 -5.24
C PRO A 43 -7.29 -10.16 -4.87
N LEU A 44 -7.33 -8.83 -5.05
CA LEU A 44 -6.21 -7.97 -4.64
C LEU A 44 -6.16 -7.83 -3.12
N SER A 45 -7.31 -7.67 -2.46
CA SER A 45 -7.42 -7.59 -1.01
C SER A 45 -6.93 -8.88 -0.34
N GLU A 46 -7.32 -10.05 -0.87
CA GLU A 46 -6.83 -11.36 -0.38
C GLU A 46 -5.31 -11.50 -0.54
N ALA A 47 -4.78 -11.15 -1.72
CA ALA A 47 -3.35 -11.19 -1.97
C ALA A 47 -2.56 -10.24 -1.07
N LEU A 48 -3.13 -9.05 -0.79
CA LEU A 48 -2.55 -8.09 0.12
C LEU A 48 -2.51 -8.62 1.55
N ASP A 49 -3.60 -9.20 2.05
CA ASP A 49 -3.63 -9.74 3.41
C ASP A 49 -2.65 -10.90 3.58
N ALA A 50 -2.53 -11.78 2.59
CA ALA A 50 -1.50 -12.83 2.58
C ALA A 50 -0.08 -12.24 2.59
N ALA A 51 0.16 -11.17 1.82
CA ALA A 51 1.45 -10.49 1.79
C ALA A 51 1.78 -9.84 3.13
N ILE A 52 0.83 -9.14 3.76
CA ILE A 52 0.99 -8.50 5.07
C ILE A 52 1.24 -9.55 6.15
N ALA A 53 0.50 -10.68 6.13
CA ALA A 53 0.72 -11.78 7.08
C ALA A 53 2.14 -12.39 6.97
N ALA A 54 2.74 -12.35 5.78
CA ALA A 54 4.13 -12.79 5.60
C ALA A 54 5.18 -11.80 6.13
N MET A 55 4.81 -10.53 6.40
CA MET A 55 5.72 -9.48 6.88
C MET A 55 5.91 -9.56 8.39
N LYS A 56 6.73 -10.51 8.85
CA LYS A 56 6.99 -10.77 10.28
C LYS A 56 7.68 -9.63 11.03
N TRP A 57 8.12 -8.58 10.34
CA TRP A 57 8.80 -7.42 10.90
C TRP A 57 7.88 -6.23 11.21
N LEU A 58 6.59 -6.31 10.83
CA LEU A 58 5.63 -5.25 11.11
C LEU A 58 5.42 -5.11 12.63
N VAL A 59 5.32 -3.88 13.09
CA VAL A 59 5.09 -3.53 14.48
C VAL A 59 3.79 -2.74 14.63
N PRO A 60 3.23 -2.59 15.86
CA PRO A 60 1.96 -1.87 16.04
C PRO A 60 1.95 -0.44 15.50
N SER A 61 3.10 0.25 15.46
CA SER A 61 3.21 1.60 14.86
C SER A 61 2.92 1.63 13.36
N ASP A 62 3.05 0.50 12.66
CA ASP A 62 2.75 0.39 11.22
C ASP A 62 1.25 0.20 10.95
N GLY A 63 0.42 0.09 11.99
CA GLY A 63 -1.01 -0.22 11.88
C GLY A 63 -1.78 0.77 10.99
N ALA A 64 -1.42 2.05 11.02
CA ALA A 64 -2.04 3.06 10.16
C ALA A 64 -1.74 2.83 8.68
N LEU A 65 -0.51 2.43 8.34
CA LEU A 65 -0.11 2.10 6.97
C LEU A 65 -0.73 0.79 6.48
N VAL A 66 -0.85 -0.21 7.36
CA VAL A 66 -1.57 -1.45 7.09
C VAL A 66 -3.04 -1.18 6.78
N ALA A 67 -3.71 -0.36 7.59
CA ALA A 67 -5.10 0.03 7.35
C ALA A 67 -5.25 0.78 6.02
N LEU A 68 -4.34 1.71 5.73
CA LEU A 68 -4.33 2.44 4.47
C LEU A 68 -4.13 1.52 3.26
N ALA A 69 -3.22 0.56 3.33
CA ALA A 69 -3.00 -0.41 2.27
C ALA A 69 -4.25 -1.26 2.00
N ARG A 70 -4.93 -1.71 3.06
CA ARG A 70 -6.19 -2.49 2.96
C ARG A 70 -7.30 -1.70 2.28
N GLU A 71 -7.48 -0.45 2.69
CA GLU A 71 -8.46 0.43 2.04
C GLU A 71 -8.13 0.63 0.56
N GLN A 72 -6.86 0.90 0.22
CA GLN A 72 -6.44 1.05 -1.18
C GLN A 72 -6.70 -0.20 -2.03
N ALA A 73 -6.48 -1.39 -1.49
CA ALA A 73 -6.80 -2.64 -2.17
C ALA A 73 -8.31 -2.81 -2.40
N ARG A 74 -9.14 -2.54 -1.38
CA ARG A 74 -10.61 -2.57 -1.50
C ARG A 74 -11.12 -1.61 -2.58
N TYR A 75 -10.61 -0.39 -2.62
CA TYR A 75 -10.95 0.58 -3.68
C TYR A 75 -10.56 0.06 -5.07
N ALA A 76 -9.38 -0.54 -5.21
CA ALA A 76 -8.94 -1.07 -6.49
C ALA A 76 -9.77 -2.29 -6.93
N ASP A 77 -10.13 -3.19 -6.02
CA ASP A 77 -11.04 -4.31 -6.28
C ASP A 77 -12.43 -3.82 -6.71
N GLY A 78 -13.02 -2.87 -5.96
CA GLY A 78 -14.32 -2.29 -6.30
C GLY A 78 -14.32 -1.59 -7.66
N LEU A 79 -13.25 -0.86 -7.99
CA LEU A 79 -13.09 -0.24 -9.31
C LEU A 79 -12.91 -1.26 -10.44
N ASN A 80 -12.22 -2.37 -10.17
CA ASN A 80 -12.06 -3.44 -11.14
C ASN A 80 -13.37 -4.20 -11.40
N ALA A 81 -14.19 -4.39 -10.36
CA ALA A 81 -15.50 -5.04 -10.46
C ALA A 81 -16.48 -4.26 -11.37
N ILE A 82 -16.38 -2.93 -11.41
CA ILE A 82 -17.21 -2.08 -12.29
C ILE A 82 -16.96 -2.35 -13.78
N GLY A 83 -15.77 -2.86 -14.17
CA GLY A 83 -15.49 -3.34 -15.53
C GLY A 83 -15.37 -2.27 -16.62
N THR A 84 -15.57 -0.98 -16.32
CA THR A 84 -15.42 0.10 -17.31
C THR A 84 -13.95 0.49 -17.51
N ALA A 85 -13.58 0.95 -18.71
CA ALA A 85 -12.23 1.40 -19.02
C ALA A 85 -11.76 2.54 -18.08
N GLU A 86 -12.66 3.47 -17.76
CA GLU A 86 -12.38 4.59 -16.87
C GLU A 86 -12.16 4.13 -15.41
N ALA A 87 -12.98 3.19 -14.91
CA ALA A 87 -12.80 2.61 -13.60
C ALA A 87 -11.49 1.82 -13.51
N ARG A 88 -11.16 1.02 -14.54
CA ARG A 88 -9.88 0.30 -14.62
C ARG A 88 -8.67 1.25 -14.60
N SER A 89 -8.70 2.36 -15.35
CA SER A 89 -7.63 3.36 -15.29
C SER A 89 -7.49 4.02 -13.91
N ARG A 90 -8.61 4.23 -13.19
CA ARG A 90 -8.56 4.69 -11.79
C ARG A 90 -8.00 3.62 -10.86
N GLY A 91 -8.41 2.36 -11.02
CA GLY A 91 -7.89 1.23 -10.25
C GLY A 91 -6.37 1.09 -10.36
N LEU A 92 -5.82 1.23 -11.57
CA LEU A 92 -4.37 1.23 -11.79
C LEU A 92 -3.65 2.33 -11.00
N ARG A 93 -4.24 3.52 -10.85
CA ARG A 93 -3.65 4.58 -10.01
C ARG A 93 -3.59 4.19 -8.54
N PHE A 94 -4.64 3.54 -8.03
CA PHE A 94 -4.63 2.99 -6.67
C PHE A 94 -3.56 1.91 -6.49
N MET A 95 -3.33 1.06 -7.50
CA MET A 95 -2.25 0.05 -7.45
C MET A 95 -0.86 0.69 -7.37
N VAL A 96 -0.61 1.80 -8.07
CA VAL A 96 0.66 2.54 -7.96
C VAL A 96 0.86 3.12 -6.56
N VAL A 97 -0.20 3.64 -5.94
CA VAL A 97 -0.14 4.14 -4.56
C VAL A 97 0.07 2.98 -3.59
N LEU A 98 -0.65 1.87 -3.76
CA LEU A 98 -0.49 0.65 -2.97
C LEU A 98 0.94 0.11 -3.01
N GLN A 99 1.58 0.13 -4.18
CA GLN A 99 2.98 -0.27 -4.31
C GLN A 99 3.92 0.59 -3.46
N ARG A 100 3.65 1.89 -3.34
CA ARG A 100 4.43 2.80 -2.48
C ARG A 100 4.19 2.49 -1.00
N THR A 101 2.92 2.34 -0.59
CA THR A 101 2.57 1.95 0.78
C THR A 101 3.23 0.63 1.17
N LEU A 102 3.25 -0.36 0.25
CA LEU A 102 3.94 -1.64 0.46
C LEU A 102 5.46 -1.50 0.51
N ALA A 103 6.05 -0.55 -0.22
CA ALA A 103 7.47 -0.26 -0.12
C ALA A 103 7.82 0.33 1.25
N ASP A 104 6.99 1.23 1.77
CA ASP A 104 7.15 1.84 3.09
C ASP A 104 7.01 0.81 4.22
N LEU A 105 6.09 -0.15 4.07
CA LEU A 105 5.95 -1.32 4.96
C LEU A 105 7.11 -2.34 4.84
N GLY A 106 8.04 -2.13 3.90
CA GLY A 106 9.14 -3.04 3.64
C GLY A 106 8.76 -4.33 2.93
N GLY A 107 7.57 -4.38 2.32
CA GLY A 107 7.05 -5.52 1.57
C GLY A 107 7.81 -5.84 0.28
N THR A 108 8.63 -4.92 -0.23
CA THR A 108 9.41 -5.13 -1.46
C THR A 108 10.63 -6.02 -1.20
N PRO A 109 11.05 -6.86 -2.18
CA PRO A 109 12.20 -7.77 -2.00
C PRO A 109 13.48 -7.07 -1.53
N ARG A 110 13.72 -5.84 -2.03
CA ARG A 110 14.89 -5.04 -1.67
C ARG A 110 14.88 -4.66 -0.19
N VAL A 111 13.76 -4.13 0.32
CA VAL A 111 13.66 -3.71 1.72
C VAL A 111 13.61 -4.93 2.64
N ARG A 112 12.89 -5.99 2.24
CA ARG A 112 12.88 -7.28 2.94
C ARG A 112 14.29 -7.83 3.16
N MET A 113 15.11 -7.91 2.11
CA MET A 113 16.48 -8.41 2.23
C MET A 113 17.32 -7.53 3.17
N GLN A 114 17.14 -6.21 3.14
CA GLN A 114 17.82 -5.31 4.08
C GLN A 114 17.39 -5.54 5.54
N LEU A 115 16.09 -5.75 5.79
CA LEU A 115 15.57 -6.05 7.12
C LEU A 115 16.06 -7.40 7.62
N GLU A 116 16.06 -8.42 6.76
CA GLU A 116 16.59 -9.76 7.08
C GLU A 116 18.07 -9.68 7.44
N LEU A 117 18.89 -9.00 6.63
CA LEU A 117 20.32 -8.81 6.91
C LEU A 117 20.56 -8.04 8.22
N ARG A 118 19.77 -6.98 8.48
CA ARG A 118 19.85 -6.24 9.75
C ARG A 118 19.49 -7.12 10.95
N SER A 119 18.44 -7.93 10.82
CA SER A 119 18.02 -8.87 11.86
C SER A 119 19.07 -9.96 12.12
N ALA A 120 19.74 -10.46 11.07
CA ALA A 120 20.82 -11.43 11.19
C ALA A 120 22.02 -10.85 11.95
N ARG A 121 22.45 -9.63 11.58
CA ARG A 121 23.53 -8.91 12.27
C ARG A 121 23.21 -8.64 13.74
N ALA A 122 21.97 -8.26 14.05
CA ALA A 122 21.54 -8.04 15.43
C ALA A 122 21.60 -9.32 16.26
N LYS A 123 21.18 -10.46 15.70
CA LYS A 123 21.28 -11.78 16.35
C LYS A 123 22.72 -12.19 16.62
N GLU A 124 23.61 -11.99 15.65
CA GLU A 124 25.05 -12.29 15.79
C GLU A 124 25.69 -11.42 16.90
N ALA A 125 25.35 -10.14 16.95
CA ALA A 125 25.83 -9.23 18.00
C ALA A 125 25.34 -9.65 19.40
N LEU A 126 24.07 -10.05 19.53
CA LEU A 126 23.50 -10.59 20.76
C LEU A 126 24.22 -11.86 21.23
N GLN A 127 24.48 -12.80 20.32
CA GLN A 127 25.24 -14.02 20.62
C GLN A 127 26.67 -13.71 21.07
N ALA A 128 27.37 -12.83 20.36
CA ALA A 128 28.73 -12.42 20.73
C ALA A 128 28.78 -11.73 22.10
N GLN A 129 27.76 -10.94 22.45
CA GLN A 129 27.65 -10.28 23.74
C GLN A 129 27.34 -11.28 24.87
N GLN A 130 26.57 -12.32 24.57
CA GLN A 130 26.28 -13.42 25.51
C GLN A 130 27.54 -14.25 25.81
N VAL A 131 28.36 -14.55 24.78
CA VAL A 131 29.66 -15.22 24.95
C VAL A 131 30.60 -14.39 25.83
N LYS A 132 30.70 -13.07 25.63
CA LYS A 132 31.51 -12.18 26.48
C LYS A 132 31.04 -12.10 27.94
N ARG A 133 29.75 -12.33 28.21
CA ARG A 133 29.16 -12.32 29.55
C ARG A 133 29.24 -13.65 30.28
N SER A 134 29.64 -14.73 29.60
CA SER A 134 29.82 -16.01 30.28
C SER A 134 31.02 -15.90 31.24
N ASP A 135 30.77 -16.19 32.53
CA ASP A 135 31.76 -16.07 33.62
C ASP A 135 33.01 -16.95 33.42
N ASN A 136 32.96 -17.84 32.44
CA ASN A 136 33.97 -18.85 32.16
C ASN A 136 35.03 -18.39 31.13
N VAL A 137 34.90 -17.17 30.57
CA VAL A 137 35.80 -16.66 29.52
C VAL A 137 36.55 -15.42 30.00
N THR A 138 37.81 -15.60 30.41
CA THR A 138 38.70 -14.50 30.77
C THR A 138 39.26 -13.79 29.53
N SER A 139 38.92 -12.51 29.38
CA SER A 139 39.45 -11.64 28.33
C SER A 139 40.97 -11.43 28.51
N ILE A 140 41.79 -12.09 27.69
CA ILE A 140 43.24 -11.82 27.61
C ILE A 140 43.44 -10.50 26.83
N ARG A 141 43.69 -9.39 27.53
CA ARG A 141 44.10 -8.13 26.88
C ARG A 141 45.60 -8.18 26.58
N PRO A 142 46.04 -7.85 25.35
CA PRO A 142 47.46 -7.77 25.03
C PRO A 142 48.12 -6.66 25.87
N ALA A 143 49.19 -7.00 26.58
CA ALA A 143 49.92 -6.07 27.43
C ALA A 143 50.44 -4.90 26.59
N LYS A 144 50.16 -3.67 27.04
CA LYS A 144 50.60 -2.43 26.41
C LYS A 144 52.12 -2.40 26.39
N ARG A 145 52.75 -2.59 25.22
CA ARG A 145 54.20 -2.46 25.04
C ARG A 145 54.62 -1.06 25.50
N ARG A 146 55.31 -0.98 26.64
CA ARG A 146 56.02 0.23 27.07
C ARG A 146 57.19 0.41 26.09
N ARG A 147 57.23 1.56 25.42
CA ARG A 147 58.43 2.06 24.74
C ARG A 147 59.38 2.62 25.79
#